data_AF-A0A3Q4AQN7-F1
#
_entry.id   AF-A0A3Q4AQN7-F1
#
_cell.length_a   1.000
_cell.length_b   1.000
_cell.length_c   1.000
_cell.angle_alpha   90.00
_cell.angle_beta   90.00
_cell.angle_gamma   90.00
#
_symmetry.space_group_name_H-M   'P 1'
#
loop_
_entity.id
_entity.type
_entity.pdbx_description
1 polymer ?
#
loop_
_entity_poly.entity_id
_entity_poly.type
_entity_poly.pdbx_seq_one_letter_code
_entity_poly.pdbx_strand_id
1 'polypeptide(L)'
;MEVNSTANILSSAYLAVEYVDAVLPENPFQPSLKHAWGYMLENYTKFQIATWGSLIVHEFIYFLFCLPGFLFQFMPFMQKYKIQQDKPETWEKQWRCFKVLLFNHFCIQLPLICGTYYFTEFFNIPYDWDSMQRWPYIMARCFGCAVVEDTWHYFLHRLLHHRRIYKYIHKVHHEFTAPFGMQAEYAHPAETIILGTGFFIGIMIFCNHVFFLWAWVSFRLLETIDVHR
;
A
#
# COMPACT_ATOMS: atom_id res chain seq x y z
N MET A 1 14.56 5.27 42.05
CA MET A 1 15.60 5.68 41.08
C MET A 1 15.16 5.51 39.62
N GLU A 2 14.27 4.56 39.28
CA GLU A 2 13.80 4.38 37.89
C GLU A 2 12.95 5.53 37.32
N VAL A 3 12.08 6.16 38.13
CA VAL A 3 11.18 7.25 37.67
C VAL A 3 11.95 8.45 37.09
N ASN A 4 13.12 8.78 37.65
CA ASN A 4 13.97 9.86 37.12
C ASN A 4 14.64 9.49 35.79
N SER A 5 14.94 8.21 35.56
CA SER A 5 15.54 7.75 34.31
C SER A 5 14.54 7.84 33.16
N THR A 6 13.30 7.37 33.37
CA THR A 6 12.23 7.43 32.38
C THR A 6 11.85 8.88 32.04
N ALA A 7 11.78 9.76 33.03
CA ALA A 7 11.49 11.19 32.82
C ALA A 7 12.58 11.89 31.98
N ASN A 8 13.85 11.58 32.24
CA ASN A 8 14.98 12.13 31.48
C ASN A 8 15.00 11.61 30.02
N ILE A 9 14.66 10.34 29.80
CA ILE A 9 14.56 9.76 28.46
C ILE A 9 13.42 10.41 27.67
N LEU A 10 12.24 10.56 28.28
CA LEU A 10 11.09 11.20 27.64
C LEU A 10 11.36 12.67 27.29
N SER A 11 12.01 13.40 28.19
CA SER A 11 12.44 14.78 27.94
C SER A 11 13.46 14.86 26.79
N SER A 12 14.42 13.95 26.75
CA SER A 12 15.43 13.90 25.68
C SER A 12 14.81 13.55 24.32
N ALA A 13 13.86 12.61 24.30
CA ALA A 13 13.14 12.24 23.09
C ALA A 13 12.26 13.38 22.57
N TYR A 14 11.57 14.09 23.47
CA TYR A 14 10.78 15.27 23.12
C TYR A 14 11.64 16.38 22.50
N LEU A 15 12.77 16.70 23.14
CA LEU A 15 13.72 17.70 22.61
C LEU A 15 14.31 17.28 21.26
N ALA A 16 14.55 15.99 21.05
CA ALA A 16 15.01 15.48 19.76
C ALA A 16 13.95 15.65 18.67
N VAL A 17 12.67 15.40 18.97
CA VAL A 17 11.54 15.63 18.05
C VAL A 17 11.44 17.11 17.69
N GLU A 18 11.45 18.01 18.68
CA GLU A 18 11.42 19.46 18.44
C GLU A 18 12.62 19.95 17.62
N TYR A 19 13.82 19.43 17.91
CA TYR A 19 15.02 19.78 17.16
C TYR A 19 14.94 19.31 15.70
N VAL A 20 14.51 18.07 15.47
CA VAL A 20 14.29 17.54 14.11
C VAL A 20 13.25 18.40 13.40
N ASP A 21 12.17 18.79 14.07
CA ASP A 21 11.16 19.65 13.49
C ASP A 21 11.69 21.05 13.14
N ALA A 22 12.53 21.64 13.98
CA ALA A 22 13.12 22.95 13.71
C ALA A 22 14.09 22.95 12.52
N VAL A 23 14.76 21.82 12.24
CA VAL A 23 15.81 21.71 11.21
C VAL A 23 15.25 21.22 9.86
N LEU A 24 14.08 20.58 9.85
CA LEU A 24 13.47 20.09 8.63
C LEU A 24 12.99 21.23 7.73
N PRO A 25 13.33 21.23 6.43
CA PRO A 25 12.92 22.29 5.51
C PRO A 25 11.40 22.32 5.34
N GLU A 26 10.88 23.51 5.08
CA GLU A 26 9.49 23.68 4.66
C GLU A 26 9.28 23.04 3.28
N ASN A 27 8.19 22.30 3.13
CA ASN A 27 7.88 21.65 1.86
C ASN A 27 7.19 22.66 0.94
N PRO A 28 7.75 23.01 -0.24
CA PRO A 28 7.17 23.99 -1.14
C PRO A 28 5.77 23.59 -1.67
N PHE A 29 5.42 22.30 -1.63
CA PHE A 29 4.10 21.80 -2.02
C PHE A 29 3.09 21.79 -0.86
N GLN A 30 3.53 22.06 0.37
CA GLN A 30 2.68 22.02 1.56
C GLN A 30 1.48 22.98 1.48
N PRO A 31 1.58 24.22 0.97
CA PRO A 31 0.41 25.11 0.85
C PRO A 31 -0.64 24.57 -0.13
N SER A 32 -0.21 24.07 -1.28
CA SER A 32 -1.10 23.49 -2.29
C SER A 32 -1.78 22.23 -1.79
N LEU A 33 -1.03 21.36 -1.09
CA LEU A 33 -1.58 20.17 -0.44
C LEU A 33 -2.57 20.54 0.65
N LYS A 34 -2.27 21.55 1.49
CA LYS A 34 -3.18 22.03 2.52
C LYS A 34 -4.50 22.51 1.93
N HIS A 35 -4.43 23.30 0.86
CA HIS A 35 -5.61 23.80 0.18
C HIS A 35 -6.44 22.68 -0.44
N ALA A 36 -5.82 21.75 -1.16
CA ALA A 36 -6.51 20.60 -1.75
C ALA A 36 -7.13 19.69 -0.68
N TRP A 37 -6.41 19.45 0.42
CA TRP A 37 -6.88 18.66 1.54
C TRP A 37 -8.07 19.32 2.26
N GLY A 38 -7.96 20.61 2.56
CA GLY A 38 -9.04 21.40 3.14
C GLY A 38 -10.30 21.38 2.27
N TYR A 39 -10.15 21.62 0.97
CA TYR A 39 -11.25 21.52 0.01
C TYR A 39 -11.93 20.13 0.05
N MET A 40 -11.13 19.06 0.11
CA MET A 40 -11.67 17.72 0.22
C MET A 40 -12.48 17.51 1.52
N LEU A 41 -11.97 17.97 2.66
CA LEU A 41 -12.66 17.86 3.95
C LEU A 41 -13.96 18.67 4.00
N GLU A 42 -14.02 19.81 3.31
CA GLU A 42 -15.21 20.67 3.26
C GLU A 42 -16.31 20.11 2.34
N ASN A 43 -15.94 19.37 1.30
CA ASN A 43 -16.87 18.94 0.25
C ASN A 43 -17.27 17.46 0.33
N TYR A 44 -16.54 16.63 1.07
CA TYR A 44 -16.79 15.20 1.16
C TYR A 44 -16.89 14.71 2.60
N THR A 45 -17.75 13.71 2.81
CA THR A 45 -17.86 13.05 4.12
C THR A 45 -16.62 12.19 4.40
N LYS A 46 -16.32 11.93 5.69
CA LYS A 46 -15.25 11.00 6.08
C LYS A 46 -15.41 9.63 5.40
N PHE A 47 -16.63 9.12 5.28
CA PHE A 47 -16.91 7.86 4.57
C PHE A 47 -16.48 7.92 3.09
N GLN A 48 -16.81 9.01 2.40
CA GLN A 48 -16.42 9.20 1.00
C GLN A 48 -14.89 9.31 0.86
N ILE A 49 -14.24 10.05 1.75
CA ILE A 49 -12.77 10.20 1.74
C ILE A 49 -12.09 8.84 2.01
N ALA A 50 -12.51 8.15 3.07
CA ALA A 50 -11.96 6.85 3.45
C ALA A 50 -12.19 5.77 2.40
N THR A 51 -13.35 5.78 1.72
CA THR A 51 -13.72 4.73 0.77
C THR A 51 -13.31 5.10 -0.65
N TRP A 52 -13.90 6.14 -1.22
CA TRP A 52 -13.64 6.55 -2.61
C TRP A 52 -12.28 7.20 -2.77
N GLY A 53 -11.84 8.00 -1.80
CA GLY A 53 -10.49 8.57 -1.82
C GLY A 53 -9.42 7.47 -1.80
N SER A 54 -9.52 6.50 -0.88
CA SER A 54 -8.59 5.37 -0.83
C SER A 54 -8.65 4.50 -2.08
N LEU A 55 -9.84 4.23 -2.63
CA LEU A 55 -9.99 3.51 -3.90
C LEU A 55 -9.33 4.27 -5.06
N ILE A 56 -9.56 5.57 -5.19
CA ILE A 56 -8.95 6.38 -6.24
C ILE A 56 -7.42 6.38 -6.11
N VAL A 57 -6.89 6.58 -4.90
CA VAL A 57 -5.44 6.51 -4.64
C VAL A 57 -4.89 5.14 -5.04
N HIS A 58 -5.57 4.07 -4.64
CA HIS A 58 -5.21 2.70 -4.97
C HIS A 58 -5.14 2.47 -6.49
N GLU A 59 -6.26 2.68 -7.20
CA GLU A 59 -6.37 2.45 -8.63
C GLU A 59 -5.42 3.34 -9.42
N PHE A 60 -5.31 4.62 -9.04
CA PHE A 60 -4.44 5.57 -9.71
C PHE A 60 -2.99 5.11 -9.63
N ILE A 61 -2.49 4.78 -8.44
CA ILE A 61 -1.10 4.32 -8.27
C ILE A 61 -0.89 2.99 -8.97
N TYR A 62 -1.80 2.03 -8.77
CA TYR A 62 -1.67 0.71 -9.37
C TYR A 62 -1.53 0.78 -10.89
N PHE A 63 -2.48 1.43 -11.56
CA PHE A 63 -2.46 1.55 -13.01
C PHE A 63 -1.35 2.47 -13.52
N LEU A 64 -1.04 3.56 -12.81
CA LEU A 64 0.06 4.46 -13.19
C LEU A 64 1.40 3.73 -13.23
N PHE A 65 1.68 2.87 -12.25
CA PHE A 65 2.94 2.14 -12.19
C PHE A 65 2.93 0.84 -13.01
N CYS A 66 1.76 0.27 -13.32
CA CYS A 66 1.65 -0.83 -14.29
C CYS A 66 1.76 -0.36 -15.75
N LEU A 67 1.33 0.86 -16.06
CA LEU A 67 1.22 1.38 -17.42
C LEU A 67 2.54 1.36 -18.22
N PRO A 68 3.70 1.79 -17.68
CA PRO A 68 4.96 1.73 -18.43
C PRO A 68 5.31 0.31 -18.88
N GLY A 69 5.19 -0.68 -18.00
CA GLY A 69 5.45 -2.09 -18.34
C GLY A 69 4.49 -2.60 -19.43
N PHE A 70 3.21 -2.23 -19.31
CA PHE A 70 2.21 -2.55 -20.33
C PHE A 70 2.49 -1.87 -21.68
N LEU A 71 3.01 -0.64 -21.71
CA LEU A 71 3.35 0.05 -22.96
C LEU A 71 4.62 -0.52 -23.62
N PHE A 72 5.60 -0.91 -22.80
CA PHE A 72 6.88 -1.44 -23.27
C PHE A 72 6.74 -2.72 -24.09
N GLN A 73 5.71 -3.52 -23.83
CA GLN A 73 5.45 -4.74 -24.61
C GLN A 73 5.09 -4.45 -26.08
N PHE A 74 4.56 -3.26 -26.40
CA PHE A 74 4.18 -2.92 -27.77
C PHE A 74 5.32 -2.27 -28.55
N MET A 75 6.45 -2.00 -27.90
CA MET A 75 7.61 -1.35 -28.50
C MET A 75 8.70 -2.38 -28.85
N PRO A 76 8.98 -2.65 -30.14
CA PRO A 76 9.94 -3.67 -30.55
C PRO A 76 11.36 -3.48 -29.97
N PHE A 77 11.79 -2.24 -29.75
CA PHE A 77 13.12 -1.95 -29.19
C PHE A 77 13.22 -2.21 -27.69
N MET A 78 12.10 -2.27 -26.96
CA MET A 78 12.07 -2.58 -25.53
C MET A 78 12.00 -4.07 -25.26
N GLN A 79 11.52 -4.87 -26.22
CA GLN A 79 11.41 -6.32 -26.09
C GLN A 79 12.74 -6.99 -25.73
N LYS A 80 13.88 -6.47 -26.21
CA LYS A 80 15.22 -6.99 -25.86
C LYS A 80 15.56 -6.90 -24.37
N TYR A 81 14.90 -6.03 -23.61
CA TYR A 81 15.11 -5.89 -22.16
C TYR A 81 14.20 -6.80 -21.34
N LYS A 82 13.32 -7.57 -21.99
CA LYS A 82 12.46 -8.53 -21.31
C LYS A 82 13.32 -9.66 -20.73
N ILE A 83 13.15 -9.92 -19.43
CA ILE A 83 13.89 -10.97 -18.70
C ILE A 83 13.52 -12.35 -19.26
N GLN A 84 12.24 -12.58 -19.58
CA GLN A 84 11.73 -13.85 -20.11
C GLN A 84 11.29 -13.72 -21.57
N GLN A 85 12.23 -13.87 -22.50
CA GLN A 85 11.98 -13.81 -23.96
C GLN A 85 11.11 -14.97 -24.46
N ASP A 86 11.28 -16.17 -23.88
CA ASP A 86 10.69 -17.42 -24.40
C ASP A 86 9.21 -17.62 -24.03
N LYS A 87 8.61 -16.67 -23.31
CA LYS A 87 7.23 -16.73 -22.83
C LYS A 87 6.46 -15.49 -23.26
N PRO A 88 5.99 -15.43 -24.52
CA PRO A 88 5.18 -14.31 -24.98
C PRO A 88 3.83 -14.29 -24.25
N GLU A 89 3.39 -13.08 -23.93
CA GLU A 89 2.08 -12.88 -23.34
C GLU A 89 1.03 -12.89 -24.45
N THR A 90 0.03 -13.75 -24.31
CA THR A 90 -1.09 -13.79 -25.26
C THR A 90 -2.20 -12.87 -24.77
N TRP A 91 -2.91 -12.25 -25.72
CA TRP A 91 -4.05 -11.38 -25.43
C TRP A 91 -5.11 -12.07 -24.56
N GLU A 92 -5.38 -13.35 -24.81
CA GLU A 92 -6.35 -14.14 -24.03
C GLU A 92 -5.95 -14.25 -22.55
N LYS A 93 -4.66 -14.46 -22.27
CA LYS A 93 -4.13 -14.55 -20.91
C LYS A 93 -4.19 -13.20 -20.20
N GLN A 94 -3.85 -12.12 -20.89
CA GLN A 94 -3.97 -10.76 -20.36
C GLN A 94 -5.42 -10.39 -20.06
N TRP A 95 -6.35 -10.74 -20.95
CA TRP A 95 -7.78 -10.49 -20.73
C TRP A 95 -8.34 -11.30 -19.56
N ARG A 96 -7.89 -12.55 -19.39
CA ARG A 96 -8.23 -13.35 -18.20
C ARG A 96 -7.64 -12.76 -16.92
N CYS A 97 -6.39 -12.30 -16.95
CA CYS A 97 -5.76 -11.59 -15.83
C CYS A 97 -6.59 -10.37 -15.44
N PHE A 98 -6.96 -9.55 -16.43
CA PHE A 98 -7.73 -8.33 -16.24
C PHE A 98 -9.10 -8.59 -15.61
N LYS A 99 -9.84 -9.63 -16.04
CA LYS A 99 -11.14 -9.98 -15.42
C LYS A 99 -11.01 -10.38 -13.95
N VAL A 100 -10.00 -11.18 -13.62
CA VAL A 100 -9.77 -11.62 -12.22
C VAL A 100 -9.29 -10.46 -11.37
N LEU A 101 -8.43 -9.60 -11.92
CA LEU A 101 -8.01 -8.36 -11.29
C LEU A 101 -9.21 -7.50 -10.93
N LEU A 102 -10.11 -7.21 -11.89
CA LEU A 102 -11.32 -6.44 -11.63
C LEU A 102 -12.20 -7.10 -10.56
N PHE A 103 -12.35 -8.43 -10.60
CA PHE A 103 -13.07 -9.14 -9.54
C PHE A 103 -12.41 -8.95 -8.17
N ASN A 104 -11.09 -9.07 -8.07
CA ASN A 104 -10.37 -8.87 -6.82
C ASN A 104 -10.51 -7.42 -6.32
N HIS A 105 -10.35 -6.42 -7.19
CA HIS A 105 -10.51 -5.00 -6.85
C HIS A 105 -11.92 -4.69 -6.32
N PHE A 106 -12.97 -5.09 -7.03
CA PHE A 106 -14.34 -4.70 -6.69
C PHE A 106 -15.00 -5.61 -5.65
N CYS A 107 -14.69 -6.90 -5.62
CA CYS A 107 -15.37 -7.85 -4.73
C CYS A 107 -14.58 -8.19 -3.47
N ILE A 108 -13.26 -8.01 -3.47
CA ILE A 108 -12.41 -8.31 -2.30
C ILE A 108 -11.86 -7.02 -1.71
N GLN A 109 -11.24 -6.18 -2.54
CA GLN A 109 -10.53 -5.00 -2.06
C GLN A 109 -11.46 -3.85 -1.69
N LEU A 110 -12.53 -3.60 -2.46
CA LEU A 110 -13.51 -2.57 -2.11
C LEU A 110 -14.16 -2.82 -0.74
N PRO A 111 -14.63 -4.03 -0.37
CA PRO A 111 -15.06 -4.31 1.00
C PRO A 111 -13.99 -4.06 2.07
N LEU A 112 -12.73 -4.41 1.79
CA LEU A 112 -11.60 -4.15 2.69
C LEU A 112 -11.36 -2.64 2.86
N ILE A 113 -11.45 -1.87 1.77
CA ILE A 113 -11.36 -0.41 1.77
C ILE A 113 -12.52 0.21 2.55
N CYS A 114 -13.76 -0.26 2.36
CA CYS A 114 -14.90 0.17 3.20
C CYS A 114 -14.63 -0.10 4.69
N GLY A 115 -13.96 -1.21 5.00
CA GLY A 115 -13.49 -1.53 6.35
C GLY A 115 -12.56 -0.47 6.95
N THR A 116 -11.78 0.24 6.13
CA THR A 116 -10.88 1.31 6.60
C THR A 116 -11.64 2.49 7.20
N TYR A 117 -12.85 2.81 6.71
CA TYR A 117 -13.70 3.82 7.33
C TYR A 117 -14.04 3.44 8.77
N TYR A 118 -14.55 2.22 8.96
CA TYR A 118 -14.90 1.71 10.29
C TYR A 118 -13.68 1.64 11.21
N PHE A 119 -12.51 1.27 10.68
CA PHE A 119 -11.24 1.33 11.41
C PHE A 119 -10.94 2.77 11.87
N THR A 120 -11.02 3.75 10.96
CA THR A 120 -10.73 5.15 11.32
C THR A 120 -11.70 5.72 12.35
N GLU A 121 -12.98 5.36 12.28
CA GLU A 121 -13.96 5.79 13.28
C GLU A 121 -13.77 5.07 14.62
N PHE A 122 -13.49 3.76 14.61
CA PHE A 122 -13.26 2.98 15.83
C PHE A 122 -12.04 3.48 16.63
N PHE A 123 -10.94 3.79 15.94
CA PHE A 123 -9.71 4.28 16.57
C PHE A 123 -9.64 5.81 16.67
N ASN A 124 -10.70 6.54 16.30
CA ASN A 124 -10.74 8.00 16.25
C ASN A 124 -9.56 8.61 15.48
N ILE A 125 -9.22 8.02 14.34
CA ILE A 125 -8.14 8.48 13.47
C ILE A 125 -8.55 9.83 12.85
N PRO A 126 -7.75 10.89 13.03
CA PRO A 126 -8.05 12.20 12.50
C PRO A 126 -7.87 12.29 10.98
N TYR A 127 -8.56 13.28 10.42
CA TYR A 127 -8.56 13.63 8.99
C TYR A 127 -8.12 15.08 8.78
N ASP A 128 -8.05 15.89 9.83
CA ASP A 128 -7.73 17.30 9.74
C ASP A 128 -6.26 17.54 9.37
N TRP A 129 -6.00 18.68 8.75
CA TRP A 129 -4.65 19.02 8.33
C TRP A 129 -3.67 19.18 9.50
N ASP A 130 -4.13 19.69 10.64
CA ASP A 130 -3.24 20.10 11.73
C ASP A 130 -2.67 18.90 12.51
N SER A 131 -3.36 17.76 12.48
CA SER A 131 -2.88 16.48 12.99
C SER A 131 -2.04 15.69 11.96
N MET A 132 -1.97 16.15 10.71
CA MET A 132 -1.15 15.52 9.68
C MET A 132 0.33 15.64 10.05
N GLN A 133 1.00 14.50 10.12
CA GLN A 133 2.43 14.48 10.41
C GLN A 133 3.26 14.95 9.23
N ARG A 134 4.43 15.50 9.55
CA ARG A 134 5.43 15.83 8.53
C ARG A 134 5.96 14.56 7.87
N TRP A 135 6.38 14.71 6.62
CA TRP A 135 6.79 13.61 5.76
C TRP A 135 7.84 12.66 6.38
N PRO A 136 8.85 13.07 7.18
CA PRO A 136 9.83 12.13 7.71
C PRO A 136 9.23 11.14 8.72
N TYR A 137 8.28 11.60 9.54
CA TYR A 137 7.58 10.74 10.49
C TYR A 137 6.67 9.75 9.76
N ILE A 138 6.01 10.19 8.69
CA ILE A 138 5.25 9.32 7.80
C ILE A 138 6.16 8.24 7.22
N MET A 139 7.34 8.62 6.69
CA MET A 139 8.31 7.66 6.13
C MET A 139 8.80 6.66 7.19
N ALA A 140 9.14 7.13 8.39
CA ALA A 140 9.60 6.25 9.47
C ALA A 140 8.52 5.24 9.89
N ARG A 141 7.25 5.67 9.94
CA ARG A 141 6.11 4.78 10.21
C ARG A 141 5.83 3.82 9.06
N CYS A 142 5.95 4.27 7.81
CA CYS A 142 5.84 3.41 6.64
C CYS A 142 6.93 2.34 6.64
N PHE A 143 8.16 2.70 7.03
CA PHE A 143 9.24 1.73 7.23
C PHE A 143 8.91 0.71 8.33
N GLY A 144 8.35 1.17 9.47
CA GLY A 144 7.85 0.27 10.51
C GLY A 144 6.78 -0.71 10.01
N CYS A 145 5.81 -0.22 9.24
CA CYS A 145 4.83 -1.07 8.57
C CYS A 145 5.48 -2.05 7.58
N ALA A 146 6.46 -1.61 6.79
CA ALA A 146 7.17 -2.45 5.83
C ALA A 146 7.87 -3.62 6.53
N VAL A 147 8.53 -3.39 7.66
CA VAL A 147 9.16 -4.49 8.44
C VAL A 147 8.12 -5.50 8.93
N VAL A 148 6.99 -5.03 9.46
CA VAL A 148 5.91 -5.91 9.96
C VAL A 148 5.28 -6.70 8.82
N GLU A 149 4.98 -6.03 7.72
CA GLU A 149 4.32 -6.64 6.58
C GLU A 149 5.25 -7.61 5.86
N ASP A 150 6.52 -7.26 5.63
CA ASP A 150 7.51 -8.16 5.03
C ASP A 150 7.71 -9.42 5.88
N THR A 151 7.79 -9.26 7.20
CA THR A 151 7.85 -10.41 8.13
C THR A 151 6.61 -11.29 7.99
N TRP A 152 5.41 -10.69 8.01
CA TRP A 152 4.15 -11.42 7.85
C TRP A 152 4.07 -12.14 6.50
N HIS A 153 4.39 -11.41 5.44
CA HIS A 153 4.38 -11.87 4.06
C HIS A 153 5.32 -13.05 3.88
N TYR A 154 6.58 -12.95 4.35
CA TYR A 154 7.57 -14.01 4.25
C TYR A 154 7.07 -15.34 4.83
N PHE A 155 6.57 -15.31 6.08
CA PHE A 155 6.13 -16.53 6.75
C PHE A 155 4.86 -17.12 6.12
N LEU A 156 3.88 -16.29 5.80
CA LEU A 156 2.63 -16.79 5.24
C LEU A 156 2.76 -17.19 3.77
N HIS A 157 3.54 -16.47 2.98
CA HIS A 157 3.89 -16.89 1.63
C HIS A 157 4.57 -18.26 1.65
N ARG A 158 5.54 -18.49 2.55
CA ARG A 158 6.16 -19.81 2.74
C ARG A 158 5.15 -20.89 3.14
N LEU A 159 4.17 -20.56 3.98
CA LEU A 159 3.09 -21.47 4.35
C LEU A 159 2.18 -21.79 3.15
N LEU A 160 1.85 -20.79 2.33
CA LEU A 160 1.03 -20.94 1.12
C LEU A 160 1.70 -21.84 0.08
N HIS A 161 3.04 -21.84 0.02
CA HIS A 161 3.84 -22.79 -0.77
C HIS A 161 3.85 -24.23 -0.25
N HIS A 162 3.33 -24.48 0.95
CA HIS A 162 3.25 -25.84 1.47
C HIS A 162 2.35 -26.71 0.58
N ARG A 163 2.79 -27.94 0.27
CA ARG A 163 2.14 -28.84 -0.72
C ARG A 163 0.63 -29.02 -0.55
N ARG A 164 0.15 -28.95 0.70
CA ARG A 164 -1.29 -29.09 1.04
C ARG A 164 -2.13 -27.86 0.69
N ILE A 165 -1.52 -26.67 0.67
CA ILE A 165 -2.20 -25.38 0.47
C ILE A 165 -2.00 -24.88 -0.95
N TYR A 166 -0.78 -25.04 -1.47
CA TYR A 166 -0.35 -24.54 -2.78
C TYR A 166 -1.35 -24.86 -3.89
N LYS A 167 -1.78 -26.13 -3.99
CA LYS A 167 -2.69 -26.60 -5.06
C LYS A 167 -4.02 -25.83 -5.11
N TYR A 168 -4.49 -25.33 -3.98
CA TYR A 168 -5.82 -24.73 -3.83
C TYR A 168 -5.79 -23.21 -3.83
N ILE A 169 -4.77 -22.60 -3.23
CA ILE A 169 -4.71 -21.16 -3.02
C ILE A 169 -3.63 -20.54 -3.92
N HIS A 170 -2.37 -20.92 -3.70
CA HIS A 170 -1.23 -20.19 -4.27
C HIS A 170 -0.90 -20.55 -5.73
N LYS A 171 -1.41 -21.68 -6.23
CA LYS A 171 -1.22 -22.09 -7.63
C LYS A 171 -1.77 -21.08 -8.62
N VAL A 172 -2.85 -20.36 -8.26
CA VAL A 172 -3.45 -19.33 -9.14
C VAL A 172 -2.45 -18.20 -9.35
N HIS A 173 -1.80 -17.73 -8.28
CA HIS A 173 -0.81 -16.67 -8.36
C HIS A 173 0.40 -17.06 -9.26
N HIS A 174 0.84 -18.32 -9.21
CA HIS A 174 1.90 -18.86 -10.07
C HIS A 174 1.44 -19.35 -11.45
N GLU A 175 0.20 -19.09 -11.87
CA GLU A 175 -0.28 -19.48 -13.21
C GLU A 175 0.50 -18.73 -14.31
N PHE A 176 0.91 -17.51 -14.01
CA PHE A 176 1.75 -16.72 -14.88
C PHE A 176 3.21 -16.88 -14.48
N THR A 177 4.00 -17.43 -15.41
CA THR A 177 5.42 -17.68 -15.17
C THR A 177 6.33 -16.53 -15.61
N ALA A 178 5.80 -15.61 -16.43
CA ALA A 178 6.40 -14.32 -16.77
C ALA A 178 5.59 -13.23 -16.05
N PRO A 179 6.08 -12.73 -14.90
CA PRO A 179 5.40 -11.68 -14.18
C PRO A 179 5.41 -10.38 -14.98
N PHE A 180 4.29 -9.66 -14.96
CA PHE A 180 4.18 -8.29 -15.42
C PHE A 180 3.31 -7.52 -14.44
N GLY A 181 3.47 -6.20 -14.34
CA GLY A 181 2.90 -5.39 -13.25
C GLY A 181 1.42 -5.64 -12.92
N MET A 182 0.55 -5.88 -13.92
CA MET A 182 -0.88 -6.13 -13.64
C MET A 182 -1.17 -7.50 -12.99
N GLN A 183 -0.21 -8.42 -12.97
CA GLN A 183 -0.34 -9.70 -12.26
C GLN A 183 -0.03 -9.59 -10.77
N ALA A 184 0.52 -8.45 -10.31
CA ALA A 184 0.83 -8.21 -8.91
C ALA A 184 -0.36 -8.51 -7.97
N GLU A 185 -1.58 -8.30 -8.45
CA GLU A 185 -2.83 -8.56 -7.72
C GLU A 185 -3.69 -9.68 -8.34
N TYR A 186 -3.11 -10.45 -9.26
CA TYR A 186 -3.68 -11.70 -9.75
C TYR A 186 -3.39 -12.82 -8.73
N ALA A 187 -4.31 -12.98 -7.78
CA ALA A 187 -4.21 -14.02 -6.76
C ALA A 187 -5.59 -14.61 -6.45
N HIS A 188 -5.59 -15.77 -5.80
CA HIS A 188 -6.81 -16.33 -5.25
C HIS A 188 -7.35 -15.43 -4.13
N PRO A 189 -8.67 -15.16 -4.01
CA PRO A 189 -9.21 -14.25 -2.99
C PRO A 189 -8.75 -14.55 -1.56
N ALA A 190 -8.64 -15.84 -1.20
CA ALA A 190 -8.11 -16.25 0.10
C ALA A 190 -6.65 -15.83 0.31
N GLU A 191 -5.81 -15.88 -0.73
CA GLU A 191 -4.43 -15.40 -0.65
C GLU A 191 -4.38 -13.90 -0.42
N THR A 192 -5.18 -13.13 -1.17
CA THR A 192 -5.30 -11.68 -1.00
C THR A 192 -5.70 -11.31 0.42
N ILE A 193 -6.66 -12.03 1.02
CA ILE A 193 -7.08 -11.78 2.40
C ILE A 193 -5.98 -12.18 3.39
N ILE A 194 -5.41 -13.38 3.25
CA ILE A 194 -4.39 -13.92 4.17
C ILE A 194 -3.14 -13.03 4.18
N LEU A 195 -2.58 -12.72 3.03
CA LEU A 195 -1.39 -11.86 2.93
C LEU A 195 -1.76 -10.40 3.26
N GLY A 196 -2.94 -9.94 2.83
CA GLY A 196 -3.46 -8.61 3.13
C GLY A 196 -3.66 -8.33 4.62
N THR A 197 -3.83 -9.33 5.48
CA THR A 197 -3.85 -9.09 6.94
C THR A 197 -2.56 -8.45 7.47
N GLY A 198 -1.40 -8.68 6.83
CA GLY A 198 -0.14 -8.01 7.19
C GLY A 198 -0.22 -6.50 7.05
N PHE A 199 -0.88 -6.01 6.00
CA PHE A 199 -1.18 -4.59 5.81
C PHE A 199 -2.00 -4.04 6.98
N PHE A 200 -3.06 -4.76 7.39
CA PHE A 200 -3.93 -4.37 8.50
C PHE A 200 -3.21 -4.35 9.85
N ILE A 201 -2.31 -5.31 10.09
CA ILE A 201 -1.48 -5.33 11.31
C ILE A 201 -0.58 -4.09 11.34
N GLY A 202 0.06 -3.75 10.21
CA GLY A 202 0.90 -2.55 10.10
C GLY A 202 0.13 -1.27 10.45
N ILE A 203 -1.04 -1.04 9.84
CA ILE A 203 -1.84 0.16 10.14
C ILE A 203 -2.38 0.14 11.57
N MET A 204 -2.71 -1.02 12.15
CA MET A 204 -3.18 -1.10 13.53
C MET A 204 -2.11 -0.64 14.53
N ILE A 205 -0.83 -0.83 14.21
CA ILE A 205 0.29 -0.43 15.07
C ILE A 205 0.69 1.02 14.85
N PHE A 206 0.75 1.47 13.58
CA PHE A 206 1.40 2.74 13.23
C PHE A 206 0.46 3.84 12.73
N CYS A 207 -0.80 3.53 12.37
CA CYS A 207 -1.71 4.51 11.79
C CYS A 207 -2.18 5.52 12.83
N ASN A 208 -2.07 6.79 12.46
CA ASN A 208 -2.48 7.94 13.26
C ASN A 208 -3.18 9.04 12.46
N HIS A 209 -3.27 8.89 11.13
CA HIS A 209 -3.93 9.87 10.27
C HIS A 209 -4.37 9.17 8.97
N VAL A 210 -5.47 9.57 8.36
CA VAL A 210 -5.94 8.95 7.10
C VAL A 210 -4.93 9.10 5.96
N PHE A 211 -4.22 10.23 5.89
CA PHE A 211 -3.14 10.44 4.92
C PHE A 211 -2.01 9.41 5.07
N PHE A 212 -1.74 8.93 6.29
CA PHE A 212 -0.77 7.85 6.49
C PHE A 212 -1.25 6.55 5.86
N LEU A 213 -2.55 6.23 5.93
CA LEU A 213 -3.11 5.06 5.22
C LEU A 213 -2.86 5.16 3.72
N TRP A 214 -3.04 6.34 3.13
CA TRP A 214 -2.78 6.60 1.72
C TRP A 214 -1.30 6.50 1.36
N ALA A 215 -0.41 7.04 2.20
CA ALA A 215 1.02 6.87 2.02
C ALA A 215 1.42 5.38 2.10
N TRP A 216 0.92 4.66 3.09
CA TRP A 216 1.23 3.25 3.29
C TRP A 216 0.72 2.36 2.16
N VAL A 217 -0.52 2.54 1.69
CA VAL A 217 -1.02 1.80 0.51
C VAL A 217 -0.19 2.13 -0.73
N SER A 218 0.23 3.39 -0.91
CA SER A 218 1.12 3.77 -2.01
C SER A 218 2.43 2.98 -1.97
N PHE A 219 3.11 2.97 -0.82
CA PHE A 219 4.36 2.21 -0.67
C PHE A 219 4.16 0.72 -0.92
N ARG A 220 3.11 0.11 -0.36
CA ARG A 220 2.87 -1.31 -0.58
C ARG A 220 2.57 -1.65 -2.02
N LEU A 221 1.83 -0.82 -2.75
CA LEU A 221 1.57 -1.05 -4.17
C LEU A 221 2.83 -0.96 -5.00
N LEU A 222 3.68 0.04 -4.74
CA LEU A 222 4.96 0.18 -5.41
C LEU A 222 5.82 -1.07 -5.22
N GLU A 223 5.91 -1.57 -3.99
CA GLU A 223 6.62 -2.80 -3.66
C GLU A 223 6.02 -4.02 -4.38
N THR A 224 4.69 -4.22 -4.32
CA THR A 224 4.07 -5.36 -5.03
C THR A 224 4.39 -5.32 -6.52
N ILE A 225 4.24 -4.15 -7.14
CA ILE A 225 4.45 -4.01 -8.59
C ILE A 225 5.92 -4.24 -8.94
N ASP A 226 6.85 -3.73 -8.13
CA ASP A 226 8.29 -3.87 -8.36
C ASP A 226 8.74 -5.35 -8.33
N VAL A 227 8.24 -6.13 -7.37
CA VAL A 227 8.53 -7.57 -7.27
C VAL A 227 7.96 -8.37 -8.45
N HIS A 228 6.95 -7.84 -9.15
CA HIS A 228 6.25 -8.50 -10.26
C HIS A 228 6.57 -7.90 -11.65
N ARG A 229 7.70 -7.19 -11.80
CA ARG A 229 8.15 -6.62 -13.07
C ARG A 229 9.17 -7.46 -13.84
#